data_AF-A0A6J0BXZ9-F1
#
_entry.id   AF-A0A6J0BXZ9-F1
#
_cell.length_a   1.000
_cell.length_b   1.000
_cell.length_c   1.000
_cell.angle_alpha   90.00
_cell.angle_beta   90.00
_cell.angle_gamma   90.00
#
_symmetry.space_group_name_H-M   'P 1'
#
loop_
_entity.id
_entity.type
_entity.pdbx_description
1 polymer ?
#
loop_
_entity_poly.entity_id
_entity_poly.type
_entity_poly.pdbx_seq_one_letter_code
_entity_poly.pdbx_strand_id
1 'polypeptide(L)'
;MDGACIAREILRKSKRGGKLHSRHCSPQHGPGQLLRKIGSPLLSTDVKRFSSSVCGYSLSNMPANPSAGHSRNVFRGKNNVELSVTLAEKSSSNERFCSFELILHPDGREETYQQLFSVLDQCNPLFYSITWHNVDNVSVENHPSLKLFERCSNITLLHLTAKGSTRGTVMHVLNRALTVGKTNIFALQGDHDKLGVESTATDFSYAVDLVKFIRAEFGSKFSICVAGYPDMHPKSPSKESDLFYLKEKVNAGADFIITQIIFESQVFIKFVKDCRRIGISIPIIPGVFLIPDSKSLHNVSKNCDAKIPDNLLQDLELIKDDDAAVQEYGMKLSTRVVKEIFQSGTAVGIHVFTLNRPKLALEFCKRLRFCRV
;
A
#
# COMPACT_ATOMS: atom_id res chain seq x y z
N MET A 1 -8.84 -3.58 4.47
CA MET A 1 -8.90 -4.47 3.28
C MET A 1 -8.77 -3.62 2.03
N ASP A 2 -7.55 -3.29 1.67
CA ASP A 2 -7.15 -2.50 0.50
C ASP A 2 -6.21 -3.37 -0.35
N GLY A 3 -5.55 -2.82 -1.37
CA GLY A 3 -4.64 -3.60 -2.24
C GLY A 3 -3.52 -4.35 -1.49
N ALA A 4 -3.32 -4.04 -0.20
CA ALA A 4 -2.53 -4.86 0.70
C ALA A 4 -3.02 -6.32 0.85
N CYS A 5 -4.30 -6.58 0.63
CA CYS A 5 -4.84 -7.93 0.67
C CYS A 5 -4.42 -8.77 -0.54
N ILE A 6 -4.25 -8.14 -1.71
CA ILE A 6 -3.80 -8.81 -2.94
C ILE A 6 -2.29 -9.14 -2.86
N ALA A 7 -1.51 -8.27 -2.24
CA ALA A 7 -0.07 -8.43 -2.05
C ALA A 7 0.35 -9.67 -1.26
N ARG A 8 -0.43 -10.06 -0.24
CA ARG A 8 -0.14 -11.24 0.60
C ARG A 8 -0.04 -12.54 -0.22
N GLU A 9 -0.71 -12.63 -1.37
CA GLU A 9 -0.67 -13.84 -2.22
C GLU A 9 0.57 -13.90 -3.13
N ILE A 10 1.03 -12.75 -3.65
CA ILE A 10 2.29 -12.66 -4.44
C ILE A 10 3.46 -13.11 -3.56
N LEU A 11 3.51 -12.64 -2.30
CA LEU A 11 4.54 -13.02 -1.33
C LEU A 11 4.45 -14.50 -0.90
N ARG A 12 3.25 -15.08 -0.78
CA ARG A 12 3.05 -16.52 -0.46
C ARG A 12 3.60 -17.45 -1.55
N LYS A 13 3.45 -17.09 -2.83
CA LYS A 13 3.97 -17.89 -3.95
C LYS A 13 5.50 -17.93 -3.96
N SER A 14 6.17 -16.82 -3.62
CA SER A 14 7.63 -16.77 -3.52
C SER A 14 8.17 -17.67 -2.41
N LYS A 15 7.49 -17.73 -1.25
CA LYS A 15 7.90 -18.64 -0.16
C LYS A 15 7.71 -20.12 -0.52
N ARG A 16 6.78 -20.46 -1.44
CA ARG A 16 6.56 -21.84 -1.92
C ARG A 16 7.46 -22.25 -3.08
N GLY A 17 7.99 -21.31 -3.86
CA GLY A 17 8.91 -21.57 -4.97
C GLY A 17 10.36 -21.86 -4.58
N GLY A 18 10.71 -21.72 -3.29
CA GLY A 18 12.08 -21.88 -2.78
C GLY A 18 12.51 -23.31 -2.41
N LYS A 19 11.68 -24.34 -2.63
CA LYS A 19 12.10 -25.74 -2.45
C LYS A 19 12.58 -26.33 -3.78
N LEU A 20 13.74 -25.88 -4.25
CA LEU A 20 14.50 -26.62 -5.25
C LEU A 20 15.05 -27.91 -4.64
N HIS A 21 14.80 -29.01 -5.34
CA HIS A 21 15.27 -30.35 -5.02
C HIS A 21 16.79 -30.39 -4.84
N SER A 22 17.24 -30.64 -3.62
CA SER A 22 18.58 -31.18 -3.40
C SER A 22 18.56 -32.66 -3.80
N ARG A 23 19.05 -32.98 -5.00
CA ARG A 23 19.44 -34.35 -5.34
C ARG A 23 20.58 -34.76 -4.41
N HIS A 24 20.29 -35.63 -3.44
CA HIS A 24 21.31 -36.30 -2.64
C HIS A 24 21.94 -37.42 -3.48
N CYS A 25 23.23 -37.27 -3.77
CA CYS A 25 24.11 -38.40 -4.04
C CYS A 25 24.55 -38.98 -2.68
N SER A 26 24.25 -40.25 -2.47
CA SER A 26 24.78 -41.05 -1.35
C SER A 26 26.30 -41.16 -1.44
N PRO A 27 26.98 -41.38 -0.30
CA PRO A 27 27.54 -42.71 -0.13
C PRO A 27 27.33 -43.32 1.27
N GLN A 28 27.57 -44.62 1.29
CA GLN A 28 27.33 -45.61 2.34
C GLN A 28 28.21 -45.41 3.58
N HIS A 29 27.68 -45.69 4.78
CA HIS A 29 28.18 -46.72 5.72
C HIS A 29 27.44 -46.70 7.08
N GLY A 30 26.92 -47.87 7.50
CA GLY A 30 27.11 -48.49 8.82
C GLY A 30 26.48 -47.86 10.10
N PRO A 31 25.64 -48.59 10.86
CA PRO A 31 24.93 -48.08 12.04
C PRO A 31 25.73 -48.27 13.34
N GLY A 32 25.62 -47.32 14.27
CA GLY A 32 26.29 -47.37 15.57
C GLY A 32 25.55 -46.61 16.68
N GLN A 33 24.63 -47.33 17.34
CA GLN A 33 24.25 -47.27 18.76
C GLN A 33 23.68 -46.01 19.43
N LEU A 34 22.66 -46.35 20.22
CA LEU A 34 21.71 -45.60 21.03
C LEU A 34 22.26 -45.41 22.47
N LEU A 35 21.76 -44.38 23.16
CA LEU A 35 21.45 -44.27 24.61
C LEU A 35 22.34 -43.41 25.54
N ARG A 36 21.67 -42.37 26.05
CA ARG A 36 21.47 -41.95 27.46
C ARG A 36 22.70 -41.69 28.35
N LYS A 37 22.72 -40.51 28.97
CA LYS A 37 22.35 -40.26 30.39
C LYS A 37 22.56 -38.76 30.74
N ILE A 38 21.53 -38.09 31.27
CA ILE A 38 21.34 -37.66 32.68
C ILE A 38 22.30 -36.55 33.13
N GLY A 39 21.74 -35.43 33.63
CA GLY A 39 22.42 -34.55 34.58
C GLY A 39 22.06 -33.06 34.50
N SER A 40 20.94 -32.65 35.09
CA SER A 40 20.79 -31.35 35.78
C SER A 40 21.27 -31.51 37.25
N PRO A 41 21.37 -30.49 38.14
CA PRO A 41 20.89 -29.09 38.09
C PRO A 41 21.87 -28.05 38.74
N LEU A 42 21.32 -26.89 39.15
CA LEU A 42 21.77 -25.88 40.16
C LEU A 42 22.21 -24.52 39.54
N LEU A 43 21.40 -23.45 39.69
CA LEU A 43 21.44 -22.39 40.74
C LEU A 43 22.66 -21.45 40.53
N SER A 44 22.62 -20.11 40.62
CA SER A 44 21.71 -19.15 41.23
C SER A 44 22.00 -17.73 40.68
N THR A 45 21.05 -16.82 40.94
CA THR A 45 21.18 -15.37 41.25
C THR A 45 22.54 -14.66 41.09
N ASP A 46 22.57 -13.47 40.48
CA ASP A 46 22.45 -12.23 41.25
C ASP A 46 22.55 -10.93 40.43
N VAL A 47 21.88 -9.94 41.02
CA VAL A 47 21.70 -8.54 40.63
C VAL A 47 22.97 -7.72 40.91
N LYS A 48 23.30 -6.72 40.05
CA LYS A 48 23.93 -5.45 40.50
C LYS A 48 23.75 -4.30 39.50
N ARG A 49 23.18 -3.20 40.03
CA ARG A 49 23.16 -1.82 39.51
C ARG A 49 24.57 -1.20 39.50
N PHE A 50 24.79 -0.17 38.68
CA PHE A 50 25.48 1.13 38.91
C PHE A 50 25.63 1.81 37.52
N SER A 51 24.92 2.88 37.18
CA SER A 51 25.04 4.32 37.53
C SER A 51 25.62 5.16 36.38
N SER A 52 24.83 6.14 35.95
CA SER A 52 25.18 7.50 35.49
C SER A 52 26.64 7.83 35.17
N SER A 53 26.87 8.35 33.95
CA SER A 53 27.64 9.59 33.81
C SER A 53 27.17 10.39 32.59
N VAL A 54 26.86 11.65 32.87
CA VAL A 54 26.60 12.75 31.94
C VAL A 54 27.95 13.44 31.73
N CYS A 55 28.32 13.77 30.49
CA CYS A 55 29.37 14.74 30.22
C CYS A 55 29.05 15.48 28.93
N GLY A 56 28.72 16.77 29.06
CA GLY A 56 28.60 17.71 27.96
C GLY A 56 29.97 18.29 27.58
N TYR A 57 30.08 18.77 26.34
CA TYR A 57 31.17 19.66 25.94
C TYR A 57 30.64 20.83 25.10
N SER A 58 31.28 21.96 25.40
CA SER A 58 30.98 23.34 25.05
C SER A 58 31.34 23.72 23.61
N LEU A 59 30.61 24.72 23.12
CA LEU A 59 30.89 25.54 21.93
C LEU A 59 32.14 26.42 22.16
N SER A 60 33.11 26.38 21.23
CA SER A 60 33.91 27.54 20.76
C SER A 60 35.13 27.07 19.95
N ASN A 61 35.18 27.42 18.66
CA ASN A 61 36.35 27.91 17.90
C ASN A 61 36.17 27.66 16.39
N MET A 62 35.91 28.74 15.64
CA MET A 62 36.04 28.78 14.18
C MET A 62 37.39 29.40 13.79
N PRO A 63 37.97 28.98 12.65
CA PRO A 63 38.68 29.88 11.76
C PRO A 63 37.94 30.02 10.42
N ALA A 64 38.02 31.21 9.84
CA ALA A 64 37.34 31.59 8.60
C ALA A 64 38.19 31.35 7.33
N ASN A 65 37.50 30.89 6.27
CA ASN A 65 37.75 31.03 4.81
C ASN A 65 38.95 30.31 4.15
N PRO A 66 38.95 30.04 2.81
CA PRO A 66 38.05 30.57 1.77
C PRO A 66 37.43 29.54 0.78
N SER A 67 36.38 30.01 0.11
CA SER A 67 35.81 29.61 -1.19
C SER A 67 36.47 28.47 -1.97
N ALA A 68 35.75 27.35 -2.10
CA ALA A 68 35.82 26.49 -3.28
C ALA A 68 34.39 26.16 -3.71
N GLY A 69 34.01 26.62 -4.90
CA GLY A 69 32.71 26.35 -5.49
C GLY A 69 32.50 24.85 -5.67
N HIS A 70 31.62 24.28 -4.87
CA HIS A 70 30.90 23.07 -5.23
C HIS A 70 29.44 23.45 -5.29
N SER A 71 28.93 23.50 -6.52
CA SER A 71 27.53 23.67 -6.82
C SER A 71 26.74 22.62 -6.03
N ARG A 72 26.11 23.03 -4.91
CA ARG A 72 25.06 22.25 -4.27
C ARG A 72 23.88 22.29 -5.23
N ASN A 73 23.85 21.36 -6.18
CA ASN A 73 22.62 20.98 -6.86
C ASN A 73 21.68 20.45 -5.77
N VAL A 74 20.87 21.36 -5.23
CA VAL A 74 19.69 21.00 -4.46
C VAL A 74 18.83 20.19 -5.42
N PHE A 75 18.74 18.88 -5.21
CA PHE A 75 17.71 18.05 -5.82
C PHE A 75 16.34 18.66 -5.46
N ARG A 76 15.81 19.55 -6.31
CA ARG A 76 14.37 19.89 -6.34
C ARG A 76 13.63 18.67 -6.90
N GLY A 77 13.63 17.57 -6.16
CA GLY A 77 12.82 16.39 -6.48
C GLY A 77 11.34 16.67 -6.22
N LYS A 78 10.44 15.90 -6.85
CA LYS A 78 8.98 15.93 -6.63
C LYS A 78 8.57 15.46 -5.22
N ASN A 79 9.48 15.49 -4.24
CA ASN A 79 9.32 14.82 -2.95
C ASN A 79 8.29 15.53 -2.07
N ASN A 80 8.17 16.86 -2.17
CA ASN A 80 7.32 17.68 -1.31
C ASN A 80 5.94 18.02 -1.93
N VAL A 81 5.40 17.13 -2.78
CA VAL A 81 4.07 17.33 -3.36
C VAL A 81 3.01 16.85 -2.39
N GLU A 82 2.15 17.78 -1.98
CA GLU A 82 0.97 17.51 -1.17
C GLU A 82 -0.17 17.05 -2.09
N LEU A 83 -0.57 15.77 -1.96
CA LEU A 83 -1.60 15.19 -2.81
C LEU A 83 -2.98 15.79 -2.55
N SER A 84 -3.31 16.19 -1.32
CA SER A 84 -4.60 16.83 -0.99
C SER A 84 -4.87 18.05 -1.90
N VAL A 85 -3.88 18.95 -2.00
CA VAL A 85 -3.93 20.16 -2.83
C VAL A 85 -3.99 19.80 -4.30
N THR A 86 -3.07 18.93 -4.75
CA THR A 86 -2.98 18.57 -6.18
C THR A 86 -4.27 17.87 -6.67
N LEU A 87 -4.88 17.03 -5.84
CA LEU A 87 -6.13 16.34 -6.15
C LEU A 87 -7.32 17.31 -6.19
N ALA A 88 -7.36 18.30 -5.29
CA ALA A 88 -8.37 19.34 -5.30
C ALA A 88 -8.27 20.20 -6.57
N GLU A 89 -7.06 20.63 -6.94
CA GLU A 89 -6.79 21.39 -8.17
C GLU A 89 -7.25 20.61 -9.42
N LYS A 90 -6.82 19.35 -9.57
CA LYS A 90 -7.23 18.51 -10.70
C LYS A 90 -8.74 18.28 -10.76
N SER A 91 -9.38 18.11 -9.61
CA SER A 91 -10.84 18.00 -9.54
C SER A 91 -11.53 19.28 -10.00
N SER A 92 -11.00 20.44 -9.63
CA SER A 92 -11.56 21.75 -10.04
C SER A 92 -11.34 22.07 -11.51
N SER A 93 -10.21 21.66 -12.10
CA SER A 93 -9.87 21.88 -13.50
C SER A 93 -10.36 20.78 -14.44
N ASN A 94 -11.01 19.74 -13.90
CA ASN A 94 -11.40 18.53 -14.62
C ASN A 94 -10.23 17.85 -15.35
N GLU A 95 -9.03 17.97 -14.80
CA GLU A 95 -7.81 17.42 -15.40
C GLU A 95 -7.66 15.94 -15.01
N ARG A 96 -7.62 15.08 -16.03
CA ARG A 96 -7.54 13.64 -15.80
C ARG A 96 -6.17 13.21 -15.28
N PHE A 97 -6.16 12.24 -14.37
CA PHE A 97 -4.92 11.61 -13.90
C PHE A 97 -5.08 10.11 -13.65
N CYS A 98 -3.95 9.40 -13.60
CA CYS A 98 -3.87 8.04 -13.11
C CYS A 98 -2.84 7.93 -11.99
N SER A 99 -2.96 6.87 -11.19
CA SER A 99 -2.01 6.51 -10.15
C SER A 99 -1.92 4.99 -10.08
N PHE A 100 -0.82 4.47 -9.54
CA PHE A 100 -0.54 3.04 -9.54
C PHE A 100 -0.19 2.53 -8.15
N GLU A 101 -0.76 1.39 -7.76
CA GLU A 101 -0.32 0.67 -6.57
C GLU A 101 0.84 -0.28 -6.91
N LEU A 102 1.89 -0.21 -6.11
CA LEU A 102 3.04 -1.10 -6.14
C LEU A 102 3.03 -2.01 -4.92
N ILE A 103 3.15 -3.30 -5.20
CA ILE A 103 3.25 -4.32 -4.18
C ILE A 103 4.72 -4.61 -3.92
N LEU A 104 5.08 -4.85 -2.67
CA LEU A 104 6.43 -5.31 -2.36
C LEU A 104 6.76 -6.60 -3.13
N HIS A 105 7.77 -6.50 -3.99
CA HIS A 105 8.29 -7.66 -4.69
C HIS A 105 9.10 -8.53 -3.73
N PRO A 106 8.95 -9.87 -3.75
CA PRO A 106 9.63 -10.77 -2.82
C PRO A 106 11.17 -10.66 -2.80
N ASP A 107 11.78 -10.29 -3.93
CA ASP A 107 13.24 -10.13 -4.03
C ASP A 107 13.73 -8.78 -3.45
N GLY A 108 12.83 -7.82 -3.22
CA GLY A 108 13.13 -6.48 -2.72
C GLY A 108 14.11 -5.65 -3.58
N ARG A 109 14.51 -6.15 -4.75
CA ARG A 109 15.62 -5.60 -5.54
C ARG A 109 15.27 -4.26 -6.15
N GLU A 110 16.22 -3.35 -6.20
CA GLU A 110 15.99 -2.01 -6.73
C GLU A 110 15.69 -2.02 -8.22
N GLU A 111 16.40 -2.86 -8.95
CA GLU A 111 16.29 -3.02 -10.40
C GLU A 111 14.87 -3.44 -10.79
N THR A 112 14.22 -4.28 -9.97
CA THR A 112 12.83 -4.70 -10.18
C THR A 112 11.89 -3.50 -10.18
N TYR A 113 12.03 -2.57 -9.23
CA TYR A 113 11.17 -1.38 -9.19
C TYR A 113 11.54 -0.37 -10.27
N GLN A 114 12.83 -0.22 -10.61
CA GLN A 114 13.26 0.64 -11.72
C GLN A 114 12.64 0.19 -13.06
N GLN A 115 12.51 -1.12 -13.28
CA GLN A 115 11.80 -1.68 -14.44
C GLN A 115 10.29 -1.41 -14.40
N LEU A 116 9.67 -1.45 -13.21
CA LEU A 116 8.25 -1.07 -13.07
C LEU A 116 8.06 0.41 -13.42
N PHE A 117 8.90 1.29 -12.89
CA PHE A 117 8.84 2.73 -13.13
C PHE A 117 9.08 3.09 -14.60
N SER A 118 10.08 2.49 -15.26
CA SER A 118 10.38 2.80 -16.68
C SER A 118 9.21 2.51 -17.63
N VAL A 119 8.33 1.58 -17.27
CA VAL A 119 7.11 1.28 -18.03
C VAL A 119 5.95 2.18 -17.61
N LEU A 120 5.72 2.34 -16.30
CA LEU A 120 4.56 3.08 -15.78
C LEU A 120 4.70 4.60 -15.91
N ASP A 121 5.91 5.15 -15.89
CA ASP A 121 6.16 6.59 -16.04
C ASP A 121 5.75 7.12 -17.43
N GLN A 122 5.61 6.25 -18.43
CA GLN A 122 5.06 6.59 -19.75
C GLN A 122 3.59 7.05 -19.67
N CYS A 123 2.88 6.66 -18.61
CA CYS A 123 1.51 7.10 -18.32
C CYS A 123 1.45 8.45 -17.60
N ASN A 124 2.60 9.06 -17.27
CA ASN A 124 2.72 10.27 -16.44
C ASN A 124 1.84 10.21 -15.18
N PRO A 125 2.00 9.17 -14.32
CA PRO A 125 1.15 9.02 -13.15
C PRO A 125 1.32 10.17 -12.17
N LEU A 126 0.23 10.53 -11.50
CA LEU A 126 0.26 11.54 -10.45
C LEU A 126 1.03 11.05 -9.23
N PHE A 127 0.84 9.80 -8.84
CA PHE A 127 1.56 9.19 -7.73
C PHE A 127 1.60 7.66 -7.83
N TYR A 128 2.51 7.06 -7.07
CA TYR A 128 2.58 5.64 -6.79
C TYR A 128 2.19 5.38 -5.33
N SER A 129 1.24 4.49 -5.07
CA SER A 129 1.04 3.98 -3.71
C SER A 129 1.96 2.78 -3.47
N ILE A 130 2.50 2.68 -2.26
CA ILE A 130 3.40 1.59 -1.86
C ILE A 130 2.72 0.83 -0.73
N THR A 131 2.43 -0.45 -0.95
CA THR A 131 1.74 -1.26 0.05
C THR A 131 2.59 -1.48 1.31
N TRP A 132 1.92 -1.66 2.44
CA TRP A 132 2.55 -1.95 3.73
C TRP A 132 2.00 -3.25 4.29
N HIS A 133 2.91 -4.09 4.78
CA HIS A 133 2.59 -5.39 5.36
C HIS A 133 3.48 -5.63 6.55
N ASN A 134 2.94 -6.22 7.60
CA ASN A 134 3.79 -6.71 8.67
C ASN A 134 4.72 -7.79 8.10
N VAL A 135 6.02 -7.58 8.27
CA VAL A 135 7.06 -8.54 7.88
C VAL A 135 7.69 -9.09 9.15
N ASP A 136 7.63 -10.40 9.32
CA ASP A 136 8.18 -11.08 10.49
C ASP A 136 9.68 -10.78 10.64
N ASN A 137 10.11 -10.50 11.87
CA ASN A 137 11.52 -10.30 12.24
C ASN A 137 12.24 -9.15 11.49
N VAL A 138 11.49 -8.15 10.99
CA VAL A 138 12.08 -6.96 10.37
C VAL A 138 11.79 -5.73 11.23
N SER A 139 12.84 -4.99 11.60
CA SER A 139 12.67 -3.72 12.30
C SER A 139 12.00 -2.69 11.38
N VAL A 140 11.28 -1.74 11.98
CA VAL A 140 10.61 -0.67 11.21
C VAL A 140 11.58 0.11 10.30
N GLU A 141 12.80 0.37 10.76
CA GLU A 141 13.86 1.04 9.99
C GLU A 141 14.30 0.23 8.76
N ASN A 142 14.23 -1.10 8.85
CA ASN A 142 14.57 -2.00 7.76
C ASN A 142 13.37 -2.41 6.90
N HIS A 143 12.19 -1.84 7.15
CA HIS A 143 10.97 -2.22 6.46
C HIS A 143 11.09 -1.96 4.95
N PRO A 144 10.87 -2.95 4.06
CA PRO A 144 11.07 -2.78 2.63
C PRO A 144 10.23 -1.67 2.00
N SER A 145 8.98 -1.47 2.46
CA SER A 145 8.13 -0.38 1.98
C SER A 145 8.67 0.98 2.36
N LEU A 146 9.26 1.13 3.56
CA LEU A 146 9.84 2.38 4.00
C LEU A 146 11.09 2.70 3.17
N LYS A 147 11.96 1.70 2.98
CA LYS A 147 13.16 1.83 2.11
C LYS A 147 12.80 2.21 0.67
N LEU A 148 11.80 1.52 0.07
CA LEU A 148 11.33 1.86 -1.27
C LEU A 148 10.73 3.26 -1.32
N PHE A 149 9.92 3.60 -0.32
CA PHE A 149 9.31 4.92 -0.20
C PHE A 149 10.38 6.02 -0.12
N GLU A 150 11.43 5.86 0.68
CA GLU A 150 12.46 6.88 0.85
C GLU A 150 13.32 7.09 -0.40
N ARG A 151 13.67 6.01 -1.11
CA ARG A 151 14.52 6.10 -2.31
C ARG A 151 13.77 6.55 -3.57
N CYS A 152 12.46 6.35 -3.63
CA CYS A 152 11.69 6.63 -4.84
C CYS A 152 11.62 8.14 -5.09
N SER A 153 12.03 8.61 -6.26
CA SER A 153 11.97 10.03 -6.64
C SER A 153 10.59 10.50 -7.09
N ASN A 154 9.68 9.57 -7.38
CA ASN A 154 8.30 9.88 -7.73
C ASN A 154 7.49 10.31 -6.52
N ILE A 155 6.36 10.97 -6.77
CA ILE A 155 5.36 11.26 -5.72
C ILE A 155 4.81 9.92 -5.24
N THR A 156 4.91 9.68 -3.94
CA THR A 156 4.54 8.40 -3.34
C THR A 156 3.53 8.57 -2.22
N LEU A 157 2.59 7.64 -2.14
CA LEU A 157 1.61 7.47 -1.07
C LEU A 157 1.96 6.21 -0.27
N LEU A 158 2.47 6.34 0.95
CA LEU A 158 2.86 5.18 1.76
C LEU A 158 1.65 4.61 2.51
N HIS A 159 1.36 3.33 2.31
CA HIS A 159 0.38 2.64 3.15
C HIS A 159 0.90 2.53 4.58
N LEU A 160 0.02 2.70 5.55
CA LEU A 160 0.34 2.51 6.96
C LEU A 160 -0.87 1.91 7.68
N THR A 161 -0.67 0.77 8.35
CA THR A 161 -1.75 0.03 9.00
C THR A 161 -1.84 0.34 10.49
N ALA A 162 -3.06 0.52 10.99
CA ALA A 162 -3.36 0.69 12.41
C ALA A 162 -3.03 -0.58 13.21
N LYS A 163 -3.57 -1.73 12.76
CA LYS A 163 -3.30 -3.03 13.37
C LYS A 163 -1.85 -3.43 13.16
N GLY A 164 -1.23 -3.92 14.23
CA GLY A 164 0.18 -4.30 14.28
C GLY A 164 1.15 -3.13 14.43
N SER A 165 0.64 -1.91 14.62
CA SER A 165 1.46 -0.72 14.84
C SER A 165 1.29 -0.15 16.26
N THR A 166 2.40 0.30 16.83
CA THR A 166 2.43 1.13 18.05
C THR A 166 2.57 2.61 17.69
N ARG A 167 2.27 3.51 18.62
CA ARG A 167 2.54 4.96 18.47
C ARG A 167 4.01 5.22 18.14
N GLY A 168 4.94 4.51 18.79
CA GLY A 168 6.37 4.64 18.54
C GLY A 168 6.75 4.25 17.10
N THR A 169 6.21 3.14 16.61
CA THR A 169 6.41 2.69 15.22
C THR A 169 5.88 3.71 14.22
N VAL A 170 4.65 4.19 14.41
CA VAL A 170 4.03 5.18 13.52
C VAL A 170 4.81 6.49 13.55
N MET A 171 5.17 6.99 14.74
CA MET A 171 5.98 8.19 14.93
C MET A 171 7.34 8.08 14.21
N HIS A 172 7.99 6.92 14.29
CA HIS A 172 9.25 6.68 13.57
C HIS A 172 9.05 6.79 12.05
N VAL A 173 8.06 6.09 11.49
CA VAL A 173 7.76 6.10 10.04
C VAL A 173 7.47 7.53 9.55
N LEU A 174 6.63 8.27 10.28
CA LEU A 174 6.23 9.62 9.89
C LEU A 174 7.40 10.62 9.98
N ASN A 175 8.21 10.55 11.03
CA ASN A 175 9.41 11.40 11.12
C ASN A 175 10.38 11.09 9.98
N ARG A 176 10.63 9.81 9.67
CA ARG A 176 11.43 9.40 8.51
C ARG A 176 10.86 9.97 7.20
N ALA A 177 9.56 9.88 6.99
CA ALA A 177 8.90 10.47 5.82
C ALA A 177 9.17 11.98 5.70
N LEU A 178 9.07 12.73 6.81
CA LEU A 178 9.41 14.16 6.82
C LEU A 178 10.89 14.42 6.54
N THR A 179 11.81 13.59 7.03
CA THR A 179 13.26 13.79 6.77
C THR A 179 13.60 13.70 5.27
N VAL A 180 12.86 12.89 4.51
CA VAL A 180 13.01 12.78 3.04
C VAL A 180 12.04 13.69 2.27
N GLY A 181 11.31 14.55 2.99
CA GLY A 181 10.39 15.54 2.44
C GLY A 181 9.08 14.96 1.88
N LYS A 182 8.69 13.74 2.26
CA LYS A 182 7.48 13.06 1.76
C LYS A 182 6.34 13.14 2.75
N THR A 183 5.16 13.51 2.25
CA THR A 183 4.04 13.94 3.10
C THR A 183 2.72 13.22 2.79
N ASN A 184 2.72 12.12 2.04
CA ASN A 184 1.48 11.42 1.68
C ASN A 184 1.38 10.05 2.33
N ILE A 185 0.37 9.85 3.17
CA ILE A 185 0.13 8.62 3.94
C ILE A 185 -1.25 8.06 3.63
N PHE A 186 -1.34 6.76 3.43
CA PHE A 186 -2.61 6.04 3.31
C PHE A 186 -2.88 5.28 4.61
N ALA A 187 -3.73 5.87 5.46
CA ALA A 187 -4.10 5.31 6.74
C ALA A 187 -5.15 4.18 6.57
N LEU A 188 -4.75 2.99 6.98
CA LEU A 188 -5.51 1.76 6.77
C LEU A 188 -5.69 1.04 8.09
N GLN A 189 -6.75 0.22 8.22
CA GLN A 189 -6.90 -0.58 9.43
C GLN A 189 -5.89 -1.73 9.47
N GLY A 190 -5.56 -2.31 8.32
CA GLY A 190 -4.86 -3.59 8.22
C GLY A 190 -5.78 -4.79 8.47
N ASP A 191 -5.37 -5.96 7.98
CA ASP A 191 -6.10 -7.21 8.18
C ASP A 191 -5.55 -7.96 9.39
N HIS A 192 -6.41 -8.65 10.13
CA HIS A 192 -5.97 -9.51 11.23
C HIS A 192 -5.08 -10.64 10.70
N ASP A 193 -4.18 -11.12 11.55
CA ASP A 193 -3.43 -12.33 11.26
C ASP A 193 -4.39 -13.53 11.22
N LYS A 194 -4.41 -14.23 10.08
CA LYS A 194 -5.26 -15.41 9.88
C LYS A 194 -4.88 -16.59 10.79
N LEU A 195 -3.79 -16.48 11.54
CA LEU A 195 -3.26 -17.53 12.42
C LEU A 195 -3.82 -17.50 13.84
N GLY A 196 -4.74 -16.57 14.17
CA GLY A 196 -5.38 -16.53 15.49
C GLY A 196 -4.42 -16.17 16.63
N VAL A 197 -3.16 -15.84 16.31
CA VAL A 197 -2.22 -15.29 17.28
C VAL A 197 -2.51 -13.79 17.35
N GLU A 198 -3.24 -13.36 18.38
CA GLU A 198 -3.22 -11.96 18.80
C GLU A 198 -1.79 -11.66 19.28
N SER A 199 -0.89 -11.31 18.37
CA SER A 199 0.46 -10.93 18.75
C SER A 199 0.91 -9.74 17.92
N THR A 200 0.58 -8.56 18.45
CA THR A 200 1.45 -7.39 18.56
C THR A 200 0.67 -6.34 19.36
N ALA A 201 1.34 -5.63 20.27
CA ALA A 201 0.73 -4.47 20.92
C ALA A 201 0.25 -3.51 19.82
N THR A 202 -1.07 -3.27 19.77
CA THR A 202 -1.67 -2.35 18.81
C THR A 202 -2.23 -1.17 19.57
N ASP A 203 -1.72 0.02 19.26
CA ASP A 203 -2.22 1.26 19.85
C ASP A 203 -3.43 1.82 19.09
N PHE A 204 -3.76 1.24 17.93
CA PHE A 204 -4.76 1.74 17.00
C PHE A 204 -5.71 0.60 16.57
N SER A 205 -6.97 0.67 16.98
CA SER A 205 -7.96 -0.37 16.67
C SER A 205 -8.52 -0.24 15.25
N TYR A 206 -8.68 1.01 14.80
CA TYR A 206 -9.29 1.37 13.54
C TYR A 206 -8.44 2.38 12.78
N ALA A 207 -8.65 2.48 11.46
CA ALA A 207 -7.96 3.47 10.64
C ALA A 207 -8.19 4.92 11.13
N VAL A 208 -9.37 5.21 11.70
CA VAL A 208 -9.69 6.53 12.25
C VAL A 208 -8.77 6.91 13.43
N ASP A 209 -8.33 5.94 14.23
CA ASP A 209 -7.41 6.19 15.35
C ASP A 209 -6.05 6.66 14.83
N LEU A 210 -5.59 6.05 13.72
CA LEU A 210 -4.37 6.45 13.04
C LEU A 210 -4.49 7.84 12.42
N VAL A 211 -5.62 8.17 11.78
CA VAL A 211 -5.88 9.52 11.24
C VAL A 211 -5.83 10.56 12.37
N LYS A 212 -6.56 10.33 13.47
CA LYS A 212 -6.59 11.22 14.64
C LYS A 212 -5.20 11.42 15.22
N PHE A 213 -4.42 10.35 15.35
CA PHE A 213 -3.05 10.41 15.86
C PHE A 213 -2.13 11.23 14.96
N ILE A 214 -2.13 10.99 13.65
CA ILE A 214 -1.32 11.77 12.70
C ILE A 214 -1.69 13.26 12.79
N ARG A 215 -2.98 13.57 12.85
CA ARG A 215 -3.45 14.96 12.97
C ARG A 215 -3.06 15.61 14.29
N ALA A 216 -3.13 14.89 15.40
CA ALA A 216 -2.73 15.40 16.71
C ALA A 216 -1.22 15.73 16.77
N GLU A 217 -0.38 14.84 16.24
CA GLU A 217 1.08 14.96 16.34
C GLU A 217 1.68 15.89 15.26
N PHE A 218 1.08 15.93 14.07
CA PHE A 218 1.68 16.59 12.89
C PHE A 218 0.80 17.66 12.26
N GLY A 219 -0.43 17.87 12.73
CA GLY A 219 -1.37 18.83 12.15
C GLY A 219 -1.64 18.53 10.67
N SER A 220 -1.52 19.56 9.82
CA SER A 220 -1.75 19.47 8.38
C SER A 220 -0.51 19.04 7.57
N LYS A 221 0.61 18.67 8.20
CA LYS A 221 1.85 18.35 7.47
C LYS A 221 1.74 17.16 6.50
N PHE A 222 0.77 16.26 6.72
CA PHE A 222 0.55 15.10 5.87
C PHE A 222 -0.77 15.20 5.12
N SER A 223 -0.74 14.86 3.82
CA SER A 223 -1.94 14.40 3.10
C SER A 223 -2.30 12.99 3.54
N ILE A 224 -3.53 12.79 4.01
CA ILE A 224 -4.01 11.51 4.52
C ILE A 224 -5.09 10.94 3.60
N CYS A 225 -4.80 9.80 3.00
CA CYS A 225 -5.77 8.96 2.30
C CYS A 225 -6.43 7.97 3.26
N VAL A 226 -7.72 7.68 3.07
CA VAL A 226 -8.42 6.57 3.73
C VAL A 226 -9.19 5.71 2.72
N ALA A 227 -9.44 4.45 3.07
CA ALA A 227 -10.12 3.52 2.18
C ALA A 227 -11.65 3.72 2.22
N GLY A 228 -12.31 3.61 1.06
CA GLY A 228 -13.77 3.57 0.91
C GLY A 228 -14.25 2.27 0.26
N TYR A 229 -15.45 1.80 0.59
CA TYR A 229 -16.00 0.53 0.08
C TYR A 229 -17.31 0.79 -0.70
N PRO A 230 -17.27 0.85 -2.04
CA PRO A 230 -18.45 1.16 -2.86
C PRO A 230 -19.62 0.20 -2.68
N ASP A 231 -19.37 -1.09 -2.48
CA ASP A 231 -20.41 -2.08 -2.14
C ASP A 231 -20.74 -2.06 -0.66
N MET A 232 -19.81 -2.42 0.23
CA MET A 232 -19.84 -2.29 1.69
C MET A 232 -18.58 -2.98 2.22
N HIS A 233 -17.99 -2.56 3.34
CA HIS A 233 -16.96 -3.38 3.97
C HIS A 233 -17.58 -4.70 4.51
N PRO A 234 -16.95 -5.88 4.30
CA PRO A 234 -17.52 -7.18 4.70
C PRO A 234 -17.84 -7.33 6.18
N LYS A 235 -17.17 -6.54 7.04
CA LYS A 235 -17.39 -6.54 8.50
C LYS A 235 -18.37 -5.46 8.97
N SER A 236 -18.88 -4.64 8.06
CA SER A 236 -19.86 -3.61 8.40
C SER A 236 -21.25 -4.25 8.47
N PRO A 237 -22.08 -3.90 9.48
CA PRO A 237 -23.40 -4.50 9.65
C PRO A 237 -24.42 -4.01 8.62
N SER A 238 -24.21 -2.82 8.05
CA SER A 238 -25.03 -2.27 6.98
C SER A 238 -24.26 -1.23 6.16
N LYS A 239 -24.80 -0.84 5.01
CA LYS A 239 -24.23 0.18 4.14
C LYS A 239 -24.19 1.55 4.82
N GLU A 240 -25.23 1.86 5.59
CA GLU A 240 -25.36 3.10 6.35
C GLU A 240 -24.29 3.18 7.44
N SER A 241 -24.06 2.08 8.16
CA SER A 241 -22.99 2.00 9.16
C SER A 241 -21.61 2.14 8.53
N ASP A 242 -21.38 1.52 7.37
CA ASP A 242 -20.12 1.64 6.63
C ASP A 242 -19.83 3.10 6.21
N LEU A 243 -20.84 3.78 5.69
CA LEU A 243 -20.77 5.19 5.31
C LEU A 243 -20.60 6.12 6.53
N PHE A 244 -21.24 5.80 7.66
CA PHE A 244 -21.05 6.51 8.92
C PHE A 244 -19.58 6.46 9.36
N TYR A 245 -18.97 5.27 9.40
CA TYR A 245 -17.55 5.14 9.78
C TYR A 245 -16.58 5.72 8.75
N LEU A 246 -16.96 5.72 7.46
CA LEU A 246 -16.22 6.47 6.45
C LEU A 246 -16.24 7.98 6.77
N LYS A 247 -17.41 8.54 7.09
CA LYS A 247 -17.54 9.94 7.48
C LYS A 247 -16.73 10.26 8.74
N GLU A 248 -16.69 9.37 9.73
CA GLU A 248 -15.84 9.55 10.91
C GLU A 248 -14.35 9.65 10.58
N LYS A 249 -13.85 8.85 9.63
CA LYS A 249 -12.46 8.97 9.14
C LYS A 249 -12.22 10.31 8.44
N VAL A 250 -13.20 10.79 7.67
CA VAL A 250 -13.12 12.10 6.99
C VAL A 250 -13.13 13.24 8.00
N ASN A 251 -14.07 13.23 8.95
CA ASN A 251 -14.17 14.22 10.03
C ASN A 251 -12.91 14.25 10.90
N ALA A 252 -12.25 13.11 11.09
CA ALA A 252 -10.97 13.04 11.79
C ALA A 252 -9.80 13.71 11.04
N GLY A 253 -9.99 14.06 9.76
CA GLY A 253 -9.04 14.83 8.96
C GLY A 253 -8.45 14.05 7.78
N ALA A 254 -9.15 13.09 7.19
CA ALA A 254 -8.72 12.50 5.91
C ALA A 254 -8.95 13.49 4.75
N ASP A 255 -8.02 13.56 3.81
CA ASP A 255 -8.01 14.54 2.71
C ASP A 255 -8.53 13.98 1.39
N PHE A 256 -8.46 12.66 1.19
CA PHE A 256 -9.07 11.99 0.04
C PHE A 256 -9.33 10.52 0.32
N ILE A 257 -10.14 9.92 -0.54
CA ILE A 257 -10.53 8.51 -0.46
C ILE A 257 -10.04 7.77 -1.70
N ILE A 258 -9.42 6.61 -1.51
CA ILE A 258 -9.27 5.60 -2.58
C ILE A 258 -10.25 4.48 -2.28
N THR A 259 -11.05 4.09 -3.27
CA THR A 259 -12.02 3.01 -3.07
C THR A 259 -11.37 1.64 -3.21
N GLN A 260 -12.04 0.64 -2.65
CA GLN A 260 -11.88 -0.75 -3.09
C GLN A 260 -12.24 -0.89 -4.59
N ILE A 261 -11.83 -2.01 -5.17
CA ILE A 261 -12.07 -2.42 -6.56
C ILE A 261 -13.52 -2.20 -6.98
N ILE A 262 -13.70 -1.69 -8.20
CA ILE A 262 -14.99 -1.48 -8.85
C ILE A 262 -15.06 -2.32 -10.12
N PHE A 263 -16.12 -3.12 -10.25
CA PHE A 263 -16.45 -3.86 -11.48
C PHE A 263 -17.59 -3.23 -12.29
N GLU A 264 -18.38 -2.34 -11.67
CA GLU A 264 -19.53 -1.70 -12.27
C GLU A 264 -19.53 -0.18 -11.98
N SER A 265 -19.63 0.65 -13.03
CA SER A 265 -19.59 2.11 -12.88
C SER A 265 -20.69 2.66 -11.99
N GLN A 266 -21.90 2.08 -12.07
CA GLN A 266 -23.07 2.53 -11.29
C GLN A 266 -22.88 2.35 -9.79
N VAL A 267 -22.13 1.33 -9.36
CA VAL A 267 -21.79 1.11 -7.94
C VAL A 267 -20.94 2.27 -7.42
N PHE A 268 -19.92 2.67 -8.17
CA PHE A 268 -19.09 3.83 -7.82
C PHE A 268 -19.87 5.14 -7.86
N ILE A 269 -20.64 5.38 -8.92
CA ILE A 269 -21.43 6.61 -9.08
C ILE A 269 -22.43 6.76 -7.93
N LYS A 270 -23.11 5.68 -7.55
CA LYS A 270 -24.01 5.65 -6.40
C LYS A 270 -23.26 5.91 -5.10
N PHE A 271 -22.11 5.27 -4.89
CA PHE A 271 -21.29 5.49 -3.70
C PHE A 271 -20.85 6.95 -3.54
N VAL A 272 -20.45 7.62 -4.63
CA VAL A 272 -20.10 9.05 -4.59
C VAL A 272 -21.32 9.89 -4.21
N LYS A 273 -22.50 9.63 -4.80
CA LYS A 273 -23.75 10.32 -4.45
C LYS A 273 -24.12 10.14 -2.97
N ASP A 274 -24.01 8.92 -2.45
CA ASP A 274 -24.27 8.62 -1.04
C ASP A 274 -23.29 9.33 -0.11
N CYS A 275 -21.99 9.37 -0.46
CA CYS A 275 -20.98 10.15 0.25
C CYS A 275 -21.32 11.64 0.29
N ARG A 276 -21.72 12.23 -0.86
CA ARG A 276 -22.11 13.64 -0.92
C ARG A 276 -23.34 13.93 -0.06
N ARG A 277 -24.35 13.05 -0.07
CA ARG A 277 -25.58 13.18 0.74
C ARG A 277 -25.31 13.25 2.24
N ILE A 278 -24.25 12.61 2.73
CA ILE A 278 -23.85 12.67 4.14
C ILE A 278 -22.77 13.72 4.43
N GLY A 279 -22.43 14.57 3.46
CA GLY A 279 -21.50 15.71 3.64
C GLY A 279 -20.02 15.37 3.45
N ILE A 280 -19.67 14.20 2.92
CA ILE A 280 -18.28 13.93 2.50
C ILE A 280 -18.04 14.68 1.19
N SER A 281 -17.19 15.70 1.20
CA SER A 281 -16.88 16.56 0.04
C SER A 281 -15.48 16.33 -0.54
N ILE A 282 -14.58 15.66 0.18
CA ILE A 282 -13.22 15.38 -0.27
C ILE A 282 -13.18 14.53 -1.58
N PRO A 283 -12.07 14.57 -2.35
CA PRO A 283 -11.91 13.75 -3.55
C PRO A 283 -12.05 12.25 -3.27
N ILE A 284 -12.71 11.54 -4.19
CA ILE A 284 -12.90 10.09 -4.14
C ILE A 284 -12.36 9.50 -5.44
N ILE A 285 -11.36 8.64 -5.34
CA ILE A 285 -10.65 8.03 -6.46
C ILE A 285 -11.09 6.56 -6.59
N PRO A 286 -11.66 6.15 -7.74
CA PRO A 286 -12.03 4.76 -7.98
C PRO A 286 -10.80 3.85 -8.09
N GLY A 287 -10.83 2.75 -7.35
CA GLY A 287 -9.88 1.65 -7.44
C GLY A 287 -10.20 0.71 -8.60
N VAL A 288 -9.24 0.50 -9.50
CA VAL A 288 -9.39 -0.27 -10.74
C VAL A 288 -8.48 -1.49 -10.68
N PHE A 289 -9.08 -2.68 -10.74
CA PHE A 289 -8.35 -3.94 -10.86
C PHE A 289 -8.34 -4.42 -12.30
N LEU A 290 -7.16 -4.65 -12.85
CA LEU A 290 -7.01 -5.20 -14.20
C LEU A 290 -6.94 -6.72 -14.09
N ILE A 291 -7.99 -7.40 -14.58
CA ILE A 291 -8.10 -8.86 -14.56
C ILE A 291 -7.07 -9.43 -15.55
N PRO A 292 -6.01 -10.10 -15.08
CA PRO A 292 -4.97 -10.64 -15.96
C PRO A 292 -5.24 -12.10 -16.36
N ASP A 293 -5.90 -12.84 -15.48
CA ASP A 293 -6.18 -14.27 -15.59
C ASP A 293 -7.27 -14.65 -14.56
N SER A 294 -7.98 -15.75 -14.81
CA SER A 294 -9.11 -16.23 -13.97
C SER A 294 -8.65 -16.50 -12.53
N LYS A 295 -7.45 -17.05 -12.38
CA LYS A 295 -6.86 -17.36 -11.07
C LYS A 295 -6.65 -16.11 -10.23
N SER A 296 -6.18 -15.02 -10.83
CA SER A 296 -5.95 -13.75 -10.16
C SER A 296 -7.28 -13.13 -9.71
N LEU A 297 -8.33 -13.23 -10.52
CA LEU A 297 -9.66 -12.77 -10.13
C LEU A 297 -10.20 -13.56 -8.92
N HIS A 298 -10.14 -14.90 -8.95
CA HIS A 298 -10.53 -15.72 -7.81
C HIS A 298 -9.73 -15.39 -6.55
N ASN A 299 -8.42 -15.14 -6.67
CA ASN A 299 -7.60 -14.74 -5.54
C ASN A 299 -8.00 -13.38 -4.99
N VAL A 300 -8.36 -12.43 -5.85
CA VAL A 300 -8.87 -11.12 -5.42
C VAL A 300 -10.16 -11.28 -4.65
N SER A 301 -11.14 -12.05 -5.16
CA SER A 301 -12.39 -12.31 -4.44
C SER A 301 -12.15 -12.95 -3.08
N LYS A 302 -11.38 -14.04 -3.03
CA LYS A 302 -11.11 -14.80 -1.81
C LYS A 302 -10.34 -14.02 -0.74
N ASN A 303 -9.42 -13.16 -1.16
CA ASN A 303 -8.57 -12.43 -0.23
C ASN A 303 -9.23 -11.11 0.16
N CYS A 304 -9.72 -10.34 -0.80
CA CYS A 304 -10.24 -9.00 -0.55
C CYS A 304 -11.71 -8.99 -0.13
N ASP A 305 -12.35 -10.16 -0.06
CA ASP A 305 -13.80 -10.32 0.12
C ASP A 305 -14.58 -9.43 -0.86
N ALA A 306 -14.01 -9.29 -2.07
CA ALA A 306 -14.59 -8.45 -3.12
C ALA A 306 -15.76 -9.19 -3.75
N LYS A 307 -16.92 -8.53 -3.77
CA LYS A 307 -18.10 -9.02 -4.47
C LYS A 307 -17.86 -8.91 -5.98
N ILE A 308 -17.71 -10.06 -6.63
CA ILE A 308 -17.65 -10.13 -8.09
C ILE A 308 -19.09 -10.25 -8.60
N PRO A 309 -19.51 -9.43 -9.57
CA PRO A 309 -20.81 -9.57 -10.21
C PRO A 309 -21.01 -10.97 -10.84
N ASP A 310 -22.20 -11.55 -10.70
CA ASP A 310 -22.47 -12.93 -11.18
C ASP A 310 -22.33 -13.05 -12.70
N ASN A 311 -22.75 -12.02 -13.45
CA ASN A 311 -22.58 -11.95 -14.89
C ASN A 311 -21.09 -11.96 -15.30
N LEU A 312 -20.23 -11.28 -14.53
CA LEU A 312 -18.79 -11.29 -14.75
C LEU A 312 -18.21 -12.70 -14.54
N LEU A 313 -18.66 -13.41 -13.51
CA LEU A 313 -18.23 -14.80 -13.27
C LEU A 313 -18.69 -15.74 -14.39
N GLN A 314 -19.93 -15.58 -14.87
CA GLN A 314 -20.49 -16.39 -15.94
C GLN A 314 -19.73 -16.18 -17.26
N ASP A 315 -19.47 -14.92 -17.63
CA ASP A 315 -18.71 -14.59 -18.84
C ASP A 315 -17.30 -15.16 -18.81
N LEU A 316 -16.63 -15.09 -17.66
CA LEU A 316 -15.25 -15.56 -17.51
C LEU A 316 -15.14 -17.09 -17.45
N GLU A 317 -16.14 -17.79 -16.93
CA GLU A 317 -16.16 -19.25 -16.91
C GLU A 317 -16.09 -19.84 -18.33
N LEU A 318 -16.69 -19.17 -19.32
CA LEU A 318 -16.68 -19.59 -20.73
C LEU A 318 -15.30 -19.49 -21.39
N ILE A 319 -14.42 -18.66 -20.86
CA ILE A 319 -13.09 -18.38 -21.42
C ILE A 319 -11.95 -18.70 -20.44
N LYS A 320 -12.24 -19.41 -19.35
CA LYS A 320 -11.34 -19.53 -18.20
C LYS A 320 -9.98 -20.16 -18.49
N ASP A 321 -9.90 -20.98 -19.54
CA ASP A 321 -8.70 -21.71 -19.96
C ASP A 321 -7.90 -20.97 -21.06
N ASP A 322 -8.36 -19.78 -21.47
CA ASP A 322 -7.65 -18.88 -22.40
C ASP A 322 -7.29 -17.57 -21.68
N ASP A 323 -6.07 -17.51 -21.13
CA ASP A 323 -5.55 -16.35 -20.42
C ASP A 323 -5.58 -15.07 -21.28
N ALA A 324 -5.38 -15.18 -22.60
CA ALA A 324 -5.40 -14.03 -23.50
C ALA A 324 -6.82 -13.48 -23.68
N ALA A 325 -7.81 -14.38 -23.83
CA ALA A 325 -9.21 -13.99 -23.88
C ALA A 325 -9.68 -13.37 -22.56
N VAL A 326 -9.30 -13.94 -21.41
CA VAL A 326 -9.61 -13.39 -20.08
C VAL A 326 -9.02 -12.00 -19.89
N GLN A 327 -7.75 -11.82 -20.27
CA GLN A 327 -7.08 -10.52 -20.18
C GLN A 327 -7.78 -9.48 -21.06
N GLU A 328 -8.13 -9.82 -22.31
CA GLU A 328 -8.83 -8.89 -23.21
C GLU A 328 -10.23 -8.54 -22.70
N TYR A 329 -10.96 -9.52 -22.17
CA TYR A 329 -12.24 -9.29 -21.52
C TYR A 329 -12.10 -8.30 -20.35
N GLY A 330 -11.15 -8.55 -19.44
CA GLY A 330 -10.87 -7.71 -18.28
C GLY A 330 -10.49 -6.28 -18.67
N MET A 331 -9.72 -6.14 -19.75
CA MET A 331 -9.31 -4.86 -20.30
C MET A 331 -10.49 -4.07 -20.89
N LYS A 332 -11.38 -4.72 -21.65
CA LYS A 332 -12.60 -4.11 -22.17
C LYS A 332 -13.54 -3.67 -21.05
N LEU A 333 -13.76 -4.54 -20.06
CA LEU A 333 -14.58 -4.25 -18.89
C LEU A 333 -14.05 -3.00 -18.14
N SER A 334 -12.78 -3.02 -17.74
CA SER A 334 -12.17 -1.93 -16.97
C SER A 334 -12.19 -0.61 -17.75
N THR A 335 -11.93 -0.67 -19.07
CA THR A 335 -11.96 0.52 -19.94
C THR A 335 -13.36 1.12 -20.01
N ARG A 336 -14.38 0.27 -20.16
CA ARG A 336 -15.78 0.70 -20.19
C ARG A 336 -16.20 1.35 -18.87
N VAL A 337 -15.93 0.68 -17.75
CA VAL A 337 -16.25 1.17 -16.39
C VAL A 337 -15.62 2.54 -16.14
N VAL A 338 -14.34 2.72 -16.43
CA VAL A 338 -13.66 4.00 -16.21
C VAL A 338 -14.19 5.11 -17.14
N LYS A 339 -14.49 4.79 -18.41
CA LYS A 339 -15.11 5.76 -19.33
C LYS A 339 -16.46 6.24 -18.82
N GLU A 340 -17.31 5.32 -18.35
CA GLU A 340 -18.62 5.64 -17.77
C GLU A 340 -18.48 6.50 -16.49
N ILE A 341 -17.51 6.19 -15.62
CA ILE A 341 -17.20 7.00 -14.43
C ILE A 341 -16.77 8.42 -14.83
N PHE A 342 -15.86 8.58 -15.78
CA PHE A 342 -15.44 9.89 -16.25
C PHE A 342 -16.55 10.68 -16.94
N GLN A 343 -17.41 10.02 -17.72
CA GLN A 343 -18.58 10.64 -18.36
C GLN A 343 -19.60 11.13 -17.32
N SER A 344 -19.73 10.44 -16.19
CA SER A 344 -20.63 10.87 -15.10
C SER A 344 -20.14 12.10 -14.33
N GLY A 345 -18.87 12.48 -14.48
CA GLY A 345 -18.24 13.58 -13.73
C GLY A 345 -18.00 13.29 -12.24
N THR A 346 -18.20 12.05 -11.78
CA THR A 346 -18.04 11.68 -10.36
C THR A 346 -16.59 11.54 -9.92
N ALA A 347 -15.66 11.33 -10.85
CA ALA A 347 -14.22 11.32 -10.61
C ALA A 347 -13.46 11.83 -11.84
N VAL A 348 -12.28 12.42 -11.60
CA VAL A 348 -11.37 12.89 -12.66
C VAL A 348 -10.12 12.03 -12.77
N GLY A 349 -9.85 11.15 -11.80
CA GLY A 349 -8.70 10.24 -11.88
C GLY A 349 -9.04 8.82 -11.43
N ILE A 350 -8.07 7.93 -11.60
CA ILE A 350 -8.18 6.52 -11.22
C ILE A 350 -6.96 6.05 -10.43
N HIS A 351 -7.16 5.02 -9.61
CA HIS A 351 -6.08 4.31 -8.92
C HIS A 351 -6.04 2.85 -9.39
N VAL A 352 -4.96 2.45 -10.05
CA VAL A 352 -4.85 1.13 -10.68
C VAL A 352 -4.06 0.18 -9.79
N PHE A 353 -4.68 -0.93 -9.40
CA PHE A 353 -4.03 -2.04 -8.70
C PHE A 353 -3.22 -2.86 -9.70
N THR A 354 -1.92 -2.56 -9.83
CA THR A 354 -1.10 -3.08 -10.93
C THR A 354 -0.75 -4.56 -10.78
N LEU A 355 -0.74 -5.08 -9.56
CA LEU A 355 -0.15 -6.37 -9.20
C LEU A 355 1.28 -6.58 -9.73
N ASN A 356 2.05 -5.48 -9.84
CA ASN A 356 3.37 -5.44 -10.47
C ASN A 356 3.38 -5.99 -11.91
N ARG A 357 2.27 -5.84 -12.65
CA ARG A 357 2.16 -6.15 -14.09
C ARG A 357 2.13 -4.84 -14.90
N PRO A 358 3.27 -4.17 -15.10
CA PRO A 358 3.29 -2.80 -15.62
C PRO A 358 2.87 -2.72 -17.09
N LYS A 359 3.11 -3.78 -17.88
CA LYS A 359 2.69 -3.85 -19.29
C LYS A 359 1.17 -3.80 -19.44
N LEU A 360 0.46 -4.52 -18.57
CA LEU A 360 -1.01 -4.53 -18.54
C LEU A 360 -1.57 -3.16 -18.17
N ALA A 361 -0.99 -2.53 -17.14
CA ALA A 361 -1.35 -1.17 -16.74
C ALA A 361 -1.06 -0.12 -17.83
N LEU A 362 0.08 -0.24 -18.54
CA LEU A 362 0.41 0.63 -19.66
C LEU A 362 -0.59 0.47 -20.81
N GLU A 363 -0.93 -0.75 -21.20
CA GLU A 363 -1.91 -1.01 -22.25
C GLU A 363 -3.28 -0.41 -21.89
N PHE A 364 -3.73 -0.62 -20.65
CA PHE A 364 -4.94 -0.02 -20.13
C PHE A 364 -4.92 1.52 -20.22
N CYS A 365 -3.81 2.14 -19.80
CA CYS A 365 -3.64 3.58 -19.85
C CYS A 365 -3.63 4.13 -21.29
N LYS A 366 -3.09 3.38 -22.25
CA LYS A 366 -3.17 3.73 -23.68
C LYS A 366 -4.62 3.76 -24.17
N ARG A 367 -5.46 2.78 -23.80
CA ARG A 367 -6.90 2.76 -24.16
C ARG A 367 -7.68 3.96 -23.60
N LEU A 368 -7.22 4.51 -22.49
CA LEU A 368 -7.80 5.69 -21.83
C LEU A 368 -7.11 7.02 -22.18
N ARG A 369 -6.07 7.00 -23.03
CA ARG A 369 -5.28 8.16 -23.46
C ARG A 369 -4.59 8.89 -22.30
N PHE A 370 -4.09 8.15 -21.32
CA PHE A 370 -3.22 8.71 -20.27
C PHE A 370 -1.76 8.86 -20.71
N CYS A 371 -1.30 8.01 -21.63
CA CYS A 371 0.06 8.09 -22.14
C CYS A 371 0.22 9.30 -23.04
N ARG A 372 1.36 10.00 -22.91
CA ARG A 372 1.77 10.98 -23.90
C ARG A 372 2.10 10.21 -25.19
N VAL A 373 1.40 10.55 -26.28
CA VAL A 373 1.68 10.03 -27.63
C VAL A 373 2.94 10.70 -28.17
#